data_AF-A0A0N0JGZ3-F1
#
_entry.id   AF-A0A0N0JGZ3-F1
#
_cell.length_a   1.000
_cell.length_b   1.000
_cell.length_c   1.000
_cell.angle_alpha   90.00
_cell.angle_beta   90.00
_cell.angle_gamma   90.00
#
_symmetry.space_group_name_H-M   'P 1'
#
loop_
_entity.id
_entity.type
_entity.pdbx_description
1 polymer ?
#
loop_
_entity_poly.entity_id
_entity_poly.type
_entity_poly.pdbx_seq_one_letter_code
_entity_poly.pdbx_strand_id
1 'polypeptide(L)'
;MACLAVSVQVSAAPAAASGDGIVSLPQDRISVPDDGSMTGVVVIVSDMNGWDAVEQAALETAVLGGAIGVGVDLNVWRAALSRETERDCLFLPADIERLTRQLHRSHTAVFYRPPRLLGFGEGGALVLAMAAQTPNGSFAETIGETVAVDPTEAVSLPKPLCTPAPRRETRHGIAYGLTPGKLPNPVRIAFSPAAQASARQHAASLKASHPDVVIGEGEGGPARMLSAEASTLVARLAPADAALDLPLVEDIVAPDHDTVAIFYSGDGGWREIDQRISARLNANGVPVIGVDALRYFWSEKTPEETAADLARIIAHYRNRLGVSRVVLIGYSFGANILPRVYGLLPEPDRNSVTLLSLLALSHQADFEIAVSGWLGAAGQGRHGNPVDHLETVETAKIQCVYGLEEQDTACPALEGRVTDGLELIARPGGHHFDENYELVADRILGRVMAH
;
A
#
# COMPACT_ATOMS: atom_id res chain seq x y z
N MET A 1 33.48 -30.42 -33.00
CA MET A 1 32.26 -30.71 -32.24
C MET A 1 31.80 -29.39 -31.63
N ALA A 2 30.90 -28.69 -32.31
CA ALA A 2 30.34 -27.42 -31.86
C ALA A 2 28.98 -27.71 -31.21
N CYS A 3 28.84 -27.44 -29.91
CA CYS A 3 27.56 -27.49 -29.23
C CYS A 3 26.82 -26.17 -29.47
N LEU A 4 25.73 -26.23 -30.25
CA LEU A 4 24.73 -25.16 -30.28
C LEU A 4 23.99 -25.14 -28.93
N ALA A 5 24.03 -24.02 -28.23
CA ALA A 5 23.11 -23.73 -27.14
C ALA A 5 21.76 -23.31 -27.74
N VAL A 6 20.72 -24.09 -27.47
CA VAL A 6 19.34 -23.76 -27.85
C VAL A 6 18.73 -22.92 -26.73
N SER A 7 18.43 -21.66 -27.03
CA SER A 7 17.65 -20.77 -26.17
C SER A 7 16.20 -21.27 -26.14
N VAL A 8 15.72 -21.73 -24.98
CA VAL A 8 14.30 -22.11 -24.82
C VAL A 8 13.52 -20.83 -24.52
N GLN A 9 12.81 -20.30 -25.53
CA GLN A 9 11.75 -19.33 -25.31
C GLN A 9 10.53 -20.05 -24.76
N VAL A 10 10.15 -19.75 -23.52
CA VAL A 10 8.86 -20.15 -22.97
C VAL A 10 7.81 -19.16 -23.48
N SER A 11 7.07 -19.55 -24.52
CA SER A 11 5.89 -18.80 -24.94
C SER A 11 4.80 -18.97 -23.88
N ALA A 12 4.51 -17.91 -23.13
CA ALA A 12 3.31 -17.84 -22.30
C ALA A 12 2.07 -17.85 -23.22
N ALA A 13 1.10 -18.69 -22.91
CA ALA A 13 -0.20 -18.69 -23.58
C ALA A 13 -0.90 -17.34 -23.35
N PRO A 14 -1.75 -16.86 -24.29
CA PRO A 14 -2.49 -15.63 -24.10
C PRO A 14 -3.33 -15.73 -22.83
N ALA A 15 -3.23 -14.72 -21.96
CA ALA A 15 -3.98 -14.65 -20.72
C ALA A 15 -5.47 -14.91 -20.98
N ALA A 16 -5.99 -16.02 -20.46
CA ALA A 16 -7.42 -16.28 -20.47
C ALA A 16 -8.11 -15.13 -19.75
N ALA A 17 -9.14 -14.55 -20.38
CA ALA A 17 -10.02 -13.61 -19.71
C ALA A 17 -10.55 -14.28 -18.43
N SER A 18 -10.40 -13.61 -17.29
CA SER A 18 -11.10 -14.01 -16.06
C SER A 18 -12.59 -14.14 -16.38
N GLY A 19 -13.25 -15.14 -15.79
CA GLY A 19 -14.69 -15.40 -15.99
C GLY A 19 -15.61 -14.22 -15.63
N ASP A 20 -15.07 -13.17 -15.01
CA ASP A 20 -15.80 -12.02 -14.48
C ASP A 20 -15.86 -10.81 -15.43
N GLY A 21 -15.48 -10.94 -16.71
CA GLY A 21 -15.55 -9.81 -17.68
C GLY A 21 -14.59 -8.64 -17.40
N ILE A 22 -13.87 -8.69 -16.28
CA ILE A 22 -12.80 -7.77 -15.87
C ILE A 22 -11.49 -8.14 -16.56
N VAL A 23 -10.76 -7.13 -17.02
CA VAL A 23 -9.53 -7.32 -17.80
C VAL A 23 -8.30 -7.06 -16.93
N SER A 24 -7.40 -8.04 -16.86
CA SER A 24 -6.15 -7.95 -16.08
C SER A 24 -5.00 -7.35 -16.90
N LEU A 25 -3.95 -6.86 -16.21
CA LEU A 25 -2.71 -6.37 -16.84
C LEU A 25 -2.10 -7.46 -17.75
N PRO A 26 -1.56 -7.12 -18.94
CA PRO A 26 -0.78 -8.05 -19.75
C PRO A 26 0.39 -8.66 -18.96
N GLN A 27 0.66 -9.96 -19.17
CA GLN A 27 1.68 -10.72 -18.44
C GLN A 27 2.69 -11.41 -19.38
N ASP A 28 2.67 -11.06 -20.67
CA ASP A 28 3.53 -11.65 -21.70
C ASP A 28 4.98 -11.15 -21.65
N ARG A 29 5.25 -10.08 -20.88
CA ARG A 29 6.57 -9.47 -20.77
C ARG A 29 7.01 -9.26 -19.32
N ILE A 30 7.36 -10.37 -18.67
CA ILE A 30 7.91 -10.36 -17.31
C ILE A 30 9.35 -10.87 -17.39
N SER A 31 10.28 -10.11 -16.82
CA SER A 31 11.71 -10.44 -16.77
C SER A 31 12.20 -10.38 -15.34
N VAL A 32 12.96 -11.40 -14.93
CA VAL A 32 13.43 -11.59 -13.55
C VAL A 32 14.96 -11.60 -13.53
N PRO A 33 15.61 -11.07 -12.50
CA PRO A 33 17.07 -11.12 -12.36
C PRO A 33 17.60 -12.56 -12.35
N ASP A 34 18.71 -12.81 -13.07
CA ASP A 34 19.33 -14.13 -13.19
C ASP A 34 19.89 -14.66 -11.86
N ASP A 35 20.26 -13.75 -10.95
CA ASP A 35 20.80 -14.07 -9.62
C ASP A 35 19.69 -14.41 -8.60
N GLY A 36 18.43 -14.39 -9.02
CA GLY A 36 17.26 -14.61 -8.16
C GLY A 36 16.99 -13.48 -7.17
N SER A 37 17.68 -12.34 -7.29
CA SER A 37 17.41 -11.18 -6.46
C SER A 37 15.99 -10.64 -6.72
N MET A 38 15.32 -10.23 -5.65
CA MET A 38 13.99 -9.63 -5.72
C MET A 38 13.94 -8.39 -4.84
N THR A 39 14.46 -7.28 -5.38
CA THR A 39 14.48 -5.99 -4.66
C THR A 39 13.16 -5.22 -4.79
N GLY A 40 12.27 -5.65 -5.68
CA GLY A 40 10.95 -5.08 -5.92
C GLY A 40 10.49 -5.29 -7.37
N VAL A 41 9.37 -4.65 -7.73
CA VAL A 41 8.82 -4.70 -9.10
C VAL A 41 8.83 -3.32 -9.72
N VAL A 42 9.31 -3.22 -10.96
CA VAL A 42 9.19 -2.04 -11.81
C VAL A 42 8.27 -2.37 -12.98
N VAL A 43 7.16 -1.63 -13.10
CA VAL A 43 6.23 -1.74 -14.22
C VAL A 43 6.52 -0.60 -15.19
N ILE A 44 6.79 -0.94 -16.44
CA ILE A 44 7.11 0.01 -17.51
C ILE A 44 5.96 0.00 -18.52
N VAL A 45 5.40 1.17 -18.81
CA VAL A 45 4.30 1.35 -19.78
C VAL A 45 4.80 2.08 -21.01
N SER A 46 4.60 1.47 -22.18
CA SER A 46 5.07 2.00 -23.47
C SER A 46 4.31 3.23 -23.94
N ASP A 47 4.89 3.92 -24.92
CA ASP A 47 4.20 4.98 -25.67
C ASP A 47 3.06 4.44 -26.56
N MET A 48 2.33 5.36 -27.20
CA MET A 48 1.22 5.11 -28.13
C MET A 48 1.60 4.24 -29.34
N ASN A 49 2.88 4.16 -29.68
CA ASN A 49 3.37 3.32 -30.77
C ASN A 49 3.50 1.83 -30.37
N GLY A 50 3.25 1.50 -29.10
CA GLY A 50 3.44 0.17 -28.55
C GLY A 50 4.85 -0.03 -28.01
N TRP A 51 5.12 -1.24 -27.54
CA TRP A 51 6.41 -1.61 -26.94
C TRP A 51 7.51 -1.72 -28.00
N ASP A 52 8.63 -0.99 -27.84
CA ASP A 52 9.77 -1.08 -28.75
C ASP A 52 11.13 -1.27 -28.03
N ALA A 53 12.23 -1.03 -28.75
CA ALA A 53 13.60 -1.19 -28.22
C ALA A 53 13.93 -0.22 -27.07
N VAL A 54 13.26 0.94 -27.02
CA VAL A 54 13.44 1.97 -25.98
C VAL A 54 12.91 1.46 -24.65
N GLU A 55 11.66 0.99 -24.58
CA GLU A 55 11.13 0.39 -23.36
C GLU A 55 11.83 -0.91 -23.01
N GLN A 56 12.24 -1.71 -24.01
CA GLN A 56 13.01 -2.92 -23.79
C GLN A 56 14.34 -2.63 -23.08
N ALA A 57 15.09 -1.61 -23.49
CA ALA A 57 16.33 -1.22 -22.84
C ALA A 57 16.11 -0.72 -21.40
N ALA A 58 15.00 -0.01 -21.15
CA ALA A 58 14.63 0.43 -19.80
C ALA A 58 14.25 -0.77 -18.90
N LEU A 59 13.54 -1.76 -19.43
CA LEU A 59 13.20 -3.01 -18.74
C LEU A 59 14.46 -3.78 -18.35
N GLU A 60 15.37 -3.97 -19.30
CA GLU A 60 16.66 -4.63 -19.06
C GLU A 60 17.49 -3.87 -18.02
N THR A 61 17.49 -2.53 -18.06
CA THR A 61 18.14 -1.71 -17.04
C THR A 61 17.55 -1.96 -15.65
N ALA A 62 16.23 -2.07 -15.53
CA ALA A 62 15.58 -2.35 -14.26
C ALA A 62 15.92 -3.75 -13.72
N VAL A 63 15.95 -4.75 -14.61
CA VAL A 63 16.30 -6.14 -14.26
C VAL A 63 17.76 -6.27 -13.84
N LEU A 64 18.68 -5.60 -14.55
CA LEU A 64 20.10 -5.54 -14.17
C LEU A 64 20.33 -4.89 -12.80
N GLY A 65 19.43 -4.02 -12.37
CA GLY A 65 19.45 -3.42 -11.03
C GLY A 65 18.83 -4.30 -9.93
N GLY A 66 18.37 -5.51 -10.25
CA GLY A 66 17.81 -6.48 -9.29
C GLY A 66 16.31 -6.38 -9.06
N ALA A 67 15.56 -5.69 -9.93
CA ALA A 67 14.11 -5.63 -9.88
C ALA A 67 13.49 -6.67 -10.83
N ILE A 68 12.30 -7.19 -10.50
CA ILE A 68 11.46 -7.83 -11.51
C ILE A 68 10.89 -6.74 -12.42
N GLY A 69 11.20 -6.83 -13.71
CA GLY A 69 10.67 -5.95 -14.74
C GLY A 69 9.35 -6.48 -15.30
N VAL A 70 8.32 -5.64 -15.35
CA VAL A 70 7.05 -5.93 -16.03
C VAL A 70 6.88 -4.91 -17.16
N GLY A 71 6.93 -5.37 -18.40
CA GLY A 71 6.66 -4.56 -19.57
C GLY A 71 5.19 -4.57 -19.97
N VAL A 72 4.61 -3.39 -20.18
CA VAL A 72 3.21 -3.22 -20.55
C VAL A 72 3.14 -2.46 -21.87
N ASP A 73 2.76 -3.17 -22.93
CA ASP A 73 2.40 -2.54 -24.19
C ASP A 73 1.04 -1.83 -24.05
N LEU A 74 1.06 -0.50 -24.20
CA LEU A 74 -0.11 0.34 -24.01
C LEU A 74 -1.23 0.02 -25.02
N ASN A 75 -0.91 -0.37 -26.24
CA ASN A 75 -1.90 -0.70 -27.26
C ASN A 75 -2.58 -2.04 -26.96
N VAL A 76 -1.80 -3.03 -26.53
CA VAL A 76 -2.34 -4.32 -26.08
C VAL A 76 -3.25 -4.12 -24.88
N TRP A 77 -2.80 -3.36 -23.88
CA TRP A 77 -3.59 -3.13 -22.68
C TRP A 77 -4.86 -2.34 -22.97
N ARG A 78 -4.78 -1.28 -23.78
CA ARG A 78 -5.95 -0.50 -24.20
C ARG A 78 -6.98 -1.34 -24.95
N ALA A 79 -6.53 -2.16 -25.90
CA ALA A 79 -7.41 -3.08 -26.61
C ALA A 79 -8.06 -4.10 -25.67
N ALA A 80 -7.35 -4.49 -24.62
CA ALA A 80 -7.88 -5.33 -23.56
C ALA A 80 -8.97 -4.59 -22.77
N LEU A 81 -8.68 -3.40 -22.24
CA LEU A 81 -9.62 -2.57 -21.47
C LEU A 81 -10.92 -2.25 -22.23
N SER A 82 -10.88 -2.14 -23.56
CA SER A 82 -12.07 -1.94 -24.40
C SER A 82 -13.09 -3.08 -24.33
N ARG A 83 -12.68 -4.26 -23.87
CA ARG A 83 -13.55 -5.44 -23.71
C ARG A 83 -14.22 -5.53 -22.34
N GLU A 84 -13.87 -4.66 -21.40
CA GLU A 84 -14.47 -4.65 -20.09
C GLU A 84 -15.94 -4.23 -20.17
N THR A 85 -16.85 -5.02 -19.61
CA THR A 85 -18.31 -4.77 -19.65
C THR A 85 -18.88 -4.34 -18.32
N GLU A 86 -18.27 -4.73 -17.20
CA GLU A 86 -18.87 -4.60 -15.87
C GLU A 86 -18.78 -3.20 -15.25
N ARG A 87 -17.70 -2.46 -15.53
CA ARG A 87 -17.40 -1.18 -14.86
C ARG A 87 -17.60 0.02 -15.78
N ASP A 88 -18.22 1.09 -15.29
CA ASP A 88 -18.40 2.35 -16.04
C ASP A 88 -17.12 3.20 -16.14
N CYS A 89 -16.19 2.98 -15.22
CA CYS A 89 -14.87 3.60 -15.18
C CYS A 89 -13.79 2.54 -14.89
N LEU A 90 -12.55 2.84 -15.25
CA LEU A 90 -11.42 1.92 -15.05
C LEU A 90 -10.70 2.27 -13.75
N PHE A 91 -10.43 1.29 -12.88
CA PHE A 91 -9.53 1.43 -11.72
C PHE A 91 -8.31 0.54 -11.89
N LEU A 92 -7.24 1.10 -12.45
CA LEU A 92 -6.07 0.36 -12.93
C LEU A 92 -5.03 0.00 -11.85
N PRO A 93 -4.85 0.77 -10.74
CA PRO A 93 -3.90 0.42 -9.69
C PRO A 93 -4.12 -0.99 -9.11
N ALA A 94 -5.38 -1.44 -8.99
CA ALA A 94 -5.71 -2.77 -8.48
C ALA A 94 -5.14 -3.92 -9.34
N ASP A 95 -5.11 -3.76 -10.66
CA ASP A 95 -4.59 -4.80 -11.56
C ASP A 95 -3.07 -4.95 -11.43
N ILE A 96 -2.39 -3.82 -11.27
CA ILE A 96 -0.95 -3.76 -11.02
C ILE A 96 -0.63 -4.36 -9.64
N GLU A 97 -1.40 -3.98 -8.62
CA GLU A 97 -1.24 -4.50 -7.25
C GLU A 97 -1.35 -6.02 -7.22
N ARG A 98 -2.38 -6.55 -7.87
CA ARG A 98 -2.65 -7.99 -7.94
C ARG A 98 -1.51 -8.76 -8.61
N LEU A 99 -1.04 -8.31 -9.77
CA LEU A 99 0.10 -8.96 -10.45
C LEU A 99 1.37 -8.87 -9.60
N THR A 100 1.67 -7.70 -9.05
CA THR A 100 2.93 -7.49 -8.31
C THR A 100 2.97 -8.29 -7.02
N ARG A 101 1.84 -8.44 -6.32
CA ARG A 101 1.69 -9.38 -5.20
C ARG A 101 1.95 -10.83 -5.63
N GLN A 102 1.38 -11.27 -6.75
CA GLN A 102 1.61 -12.61 -7.29
C GLN A 102 3.11 -12.83 -7.55
N LEU A 103 3.80 -11.85 -8.15
CA LEU A 103 5.23 -11.92 -8.45
C LEU A 103 6.10 -11.98 -7.19
N HIS A 104 5.81 -11.16 -6.17
CA HIS A 104 6.54 -11.22 -4.90
C HIS A 104 6.39 -12.60 -4.24
N ARG A 105 5.23 -13.26 -4.36
CA ARG A 105 5.02 -14.60 -3.80
C ARG A 105 5.73 -15.68 -4.59
N SER A 106 5.62 -15.68 -5.92
CA SER A 106 6.22 -16.75 -6.73
C SER A 106 7.75 -16.73 -6.71
N HIS A 107 8.36 -15.61 -6.31
CA HIS A 107 9.81 -15.44 -6.22
C HIS A 107 10.31 -15.30 -4.77
N THR A 108 9.52 -15.76 -3.79
CA THR A 108 9.92 -15.83 -2.37
C THR A 108 10.50 -14.53 -1.81
N ALA A 109 9.92 -13.38 -2.20
CA ALA A 109 10.39 -12.08 -1.71
C ALA A 109 10.24 -12.00 -0.19
N VAL A 110 11.31 -11.60 0.51
CA VAL A 110 11.31 -11.48 1.98
C VAL A 110 10.33 -10.39 2.46
N PHE A 111 10.08 -9.37 1.65
CA PHE A 111 9.13 -8.29 1.94
C PHE A 111 8.30 -7.94 0.71
N TYR A 112 7.02 -7.63 0.90
CA TYR A 112 6.24 -6.95 -0.12
C TYR A 112 6.68 -5.49 -0.24
N ARG A 113 6.97 -5.07 -1.48
CA ARG A 113 7.28 -3.68 -1.81
C ARG A 113 6.27 -3.18 -2.83
N PRO A 114 5.65 -2.02 -2.60
CA PRO A 114 4.79 -1.40 -3.58
C PRO A 114 5.54 -1.23 -4.91
N PRO A 115 4.95 -1.63 -6.05
CA PRO A 115 5.58 -1.50 -7.36
C PRO A 115 5.88 -0.05 -7.70
N ARG A 116 6.93 0.15 -8.50
CA ARG A 116 7.27 1.45 -9.08
C ARG A 116 6.76 1.50 -10.52
N LEU A 117 6.12 2.59 -10.90
CA LEU A 117 5.63 2.80 -12.26
C LEU A 117 6.57 3.72 -13.02
N LEU A 118 6.89 3.32 -14.25
CA LEU A 118 7.60 4.13 -15.23
C LEU A 118 6.78 4.15 -16.50
N GLY A 119 6.48 5.34 -17.03
CA GLY A 119 5.76 5.46 -18.30
C GLY A 119 6.49 6.38 -19.27
N PHE A 120 6.45 6.05 -20.55
CA PHE A 120 6.98 6.88 -21.63
C PHE A 120 5.87 7.42 -22.53
N GLY A 121 5.94 8.70 -22.94
CA GLY A 121 4.97 9.26 -23.88
C GLY A 121 3.52 9.17 -23.38
N GLU A 122 2.63 8.56 -24.14
CA GLU A 122 1.24 8.33 -23.70
C GLU A 122 1.15 7.35 -22.52
N GLY A 123 2.08 6.39 -22.41
CA GLY A 123 2.24 5.57 -21.20
C GLY A 123 2.64 6.40 -19.99
N GLY A 124 3.44 7.44 -20.20
CA GLY A 124 3.76 8.46 -19.19
C GLY A 124 2.53 9.21 -18.70
N ALA A 125 1.65 9.63 -19.62
CA ALA A 125 0.38 10.25 -19.26
C ALA A 125 -0.54 9.28 -18.49
N LEU A 126 -0.55 8.00 -18.88
CA LEU A 126 -1.34 6.97 -18.19
C LEU A 126 -0.90 6.76 -16.74
N VAL A 127 0.41 6.60 -16.49
CA VAL A 127 0.90 6.38 -15.11
C VAL A 127 0.70 7.61 -14.23
N LEU A 128 0.76 8.83 -14.79
CA LEU A 128 0.36 10.05 -14.06
C LEU A 128 -1.13 10.06 -13.74
N ALA A 129 -1.97 9.65 -14.69
CA ALA A 129 -3.40 9.55 -14.48
C ALA A 129 -3.78 8.48 -13.44
N MET A 130 -3.01 7.40 -13.32
CA MET A 130 -3.17 6.41 -12.23
C MET A 130 -2.93 7.01 -10.86
N ALA A 131 -1.94 7.91 -10.72
CA ALA A 131 -1.72 8.65 -9.47
C ALA A 131 -2.89 9.60 -9.12
N ALA A 132 -3.77 9.90 -10.08
CA ALA A 132 -5.01 10.63 -9.80
C ALA A 132 -6.12 9.74 -9.24
N GLN A 133 -6.08 8.42 -9.47
CA GLN A 133 -7.12 7.48 -9.05
C GLN A 133 -7.06 7.13 -7.56
N THR A 134 -6.00 7.56 -6.89
CA THR A 134 -5.67 7.18 -5.53
C THR A 134 -5.94 8.40 -4.62
N PRO A 135 -7.16 8.56 -4.07
CA PRO A 135 -7.49 9.70 -3.23
C PRO A 135 -6.75 9.63 -1.90
N ASN A 136 -6.06 10.73 -1.54
CA ASN A 136 -5.28 10.90 -0.32
C ASN A 136 -4.16 9.84 -0.16
N GLY A 137 -3.26 9.97 0.82
CA GLY A 137 -2.13 9.05 1.08
C GLY A 137 -2.47 7.55 1.25
N SER A 138 -3.75 7.19 1.08
CA SER A 138 -4.44 5.89 1.08
C SER A 138 -3.77 4.79 0.27
N PHE A 139 -2.79 5.13 -0.57
CA PHE A 139 -2.18 4.26 -1.56
C PHE A 139 -0.66 4.35 -1.65
N ALA A 140 0.02 4.93 -0.66
CA ALA A 140 1.48 4.85 -0.55
C ALA A 140 2.00 3.38 -0.52
N GLU A 141 1.08 2.40 -0.46
CA GLU A 141 1.32 0.97 -0.46
C GLU A 141 0.90 0.21 -1.72
N THR A 142 0.09 0.79 -2.62
CA THR A 142 -0.28 0.13 -3.89
C THR A 142 0.68 0.49 -5.00
N ILE A 143 1.09 1.76 -5.09
CA ILE A 143 2.13 2.23 -6.00
C ILE A 143 3.15 2.99 -5.17
N GLY A 144 4.41 2.54 -5.18
CA GLY A 144 5.45 3.15 -4.37
C GLY A 144 5.95 4.47 -4.96
N GLU A 145 6.05 4.59 -6.28
CA GLU A 145 6.50 5.80 -6.98
C GLU A 145 5.96 5.79 -8.41
N THR A 146 5.68 6.97 -8.95
CA THR A 146 5.26 7.17 -10.33
C THR A 146 6.28 8.08 -11.02
N VAL A 147 6.90 7.57 -12.08
CA VAL A 147 7.81 8.33 -12.93
C VAL A 147 7.25 8.37 -14.35
N ALA A 148 7.12 9.57 -14.90
CA ALA A 148 6.70 9.77 -16.27
C ALA A 148 7.79 10.49 -17.07
N VAL A 149 8.25 9.86 -18.15
CA VAL A 149 9.27 10.41 -19.05
C VAL A 149 8.58 10.91 -20.31
N ASP A 150 8.81 12.18 -20.63
CA ASP A 150 8.17 12.88 -21.76
C ASP A 150 6.67 12.56 -21.91
N PRO A 151 5.86 12.65 -20.84
CA PRO A 151 4.45 12.29 -20.92
C PRO A 151 3.73 13.12 -21.98
N THR A 152 2.72 12.56 -22.65
CA THR A 152 1.77 13.40 -23.40
C THR A 152 0.91 14.23 -22.44
N GLU A 153 0.20 15.24 -22.95
CA GLU A 153 -0.77 16.02 -22.16
C GLU A 153 -1.97 15.18 -21.71
N ALA A 154 -2.38 14.20 -22.53
CA ALA A 154 -3.60 13.43 -22.35
C ALA A 154 -3.36 11.97 -22.72
N VAL A 155 -4.20 11.10 -22.15
CA VAL A 155 -4.24 9.66 -22.44
C VAL A 155 -5.59 9.28 -23.03
N SER A 156 -5.58 8.48 -24.09
CA SER A 156 -6.77 7.95 -24.75
C SER A 156 -7.11 6.57 -24.20
N LEU A 157 -8.16 6.50 -23.37
CA LEU A 157 -8.69 5.27 -22.79
C LEU A 157 -10.11 4.99 -23.29
N PRO A 158 -10.53 3.71 -23.34
CA PRO A 158 -11.87 3.34 -23.81
C PRO A 158 -12.99 3.77 -22.84
N LYS A 159 -12.64 3.98 -21.57
CA LYS A 159 -13.52 4.46 -20.51
C LYS A 159 -12.74 5.44 -19.63
N PRO A 160 -13.41 6.38 -18.96
CA PRO A 160 -12.72 7.28 -18.02
C PRO A 160 -12.16 6.51 -16.83
N LEU A 161 -11.16 7.08 -16.16
CA LEU A 161 -10.64 6.56 -14.92
C LEU A 161 -11.62 6.81 -13.76
N CYS A 162 -11.71 5.86 -12.84
CA CYS A 162 -12.40 6.05 -11.56
C CYS A 162 -11.56 6.99 -10.70
N THR A 163 -11.88 8.28 -10.72
CA THR A 163 -11.19 9.32 -9.94
C THR A 163 -12.08 10.55 -9.74
N PRO A 164 -12.03 11.21 -8.56
CA PRO A 164 -12.65 12.52 -8.35
C PRO A 164 -11.78 13.67 -8.88
N ALA A 165 -10.57 13.40 -9.39
CA ALA A 165 -9.65 14.43 -9.87
C ALA A 165 -10.26 15.23 -11.03
N PRO A 166 -9.92 16.53 -11.15
CA PRO A 166 -10.37 17.34 -12.27
C PRO A 166 -9.84 16.75 -13.59
N ARG A 167 -10.68 16.74 -14.62
CA ARG A 167 -10.32 16.24 -15.94
C ARG A 167 -10.72 17.20 -17.04
N ARG A 168 -9.97 17.21 -18.14
CA ARG A 168 -10.26 18.00 -19.33
C ARG A 168 -10.16 17.14 -20.58
N GLU A 169 -11.22 17.14 -21.37
CA GLU A 169 -11.23 16.52 -22.70
C GLU A 169 -10.30 17.26 -23.65
N THR A 170 -9.53 16.50 -24.42
CA THR A 170 -8.63 17.00 -25.46
C THR A 170 -8.89 16.25 -26.76
N ARG A 171 -8.30 16.71 -27.87
CA ARG A 171 -8.38 15.97 -29.15
C ARG A 171 -7.66 14.61 -29.14
N HIS A 172 -6.85 14.34 -28.11
CA HIS A 172 -6.00 13.16 -27.99
C HIS A 172 -6.39 12.25 -26.81
N GLY A 173 -7.55 12.50 -26.18
CA GLY A 173 -7.99 11.80 -24.98
C GLY A 173 -8.21 12.75 -23.80
N ILE A 174 -8.07 12.24 -22.58
CA ILE A 174 -8.38 12.99 -21.36
C ILE A 174 -7.08 13.41 -20.67
N ALA A 175 -6.95 14.70 -20.33
CA ALA A 175 -5.92 15.21 -19.44
C ALA A 175 -6.45 15.17 -17.99
N TYR A 176 -5.80 14.40 -17.13
CA TYR A 176 -6.18 14.24 -15.73
C TYR A 176 -5.32 15.14 -14.83
N GLY A 177 -5.97 15.90 -13.94
CA GLY A 177 -5.30 16.47 -12.78
C GLY A 177 -5.07 15.42 -11.70
N LEU A 178 -4.62 15.83 -10.52
CA LEU A 178 -4.48 14.97 -9.35
C LEU A 178 -5.62 15.22 -8.37
N THR A 179 -5.99 14.20 -7.60
CA THR A 179 -7.01 14.32 -6.56
C THR A 179 -6.56 15.33 -5.50
N PRO A 180 -7.41 16.29 -5.07
CA PRO A 180 -7.05 17.23 -4.01
C PRO A 180 -6.58 16.51 -2.74
N GLY A 181 -5.41 16.89 -2.22
CA GLY A 181 -4.85 16.33 -0.99
C GLY A 181 -3.34 16.15 -1.06
N LYS A 182 -2.79 15.36 -0.13
CA LYS A 182 -1.39 14.88 -0.22
C LYS A 182 -1.28 13.94 -1.44
N LEU A 183 -0.14 13.96 -2.12
CA LEU A 183 0.14 12.98 -3.17
C LEU A 183 0.05 11.55 -2.59
N PRO A 184 -0.53 10.59 -3.33
CA PRO A 184 -0.65 9.21 -2.88
C PRO A 184 0.69 8.48 -2.87
N ASN A 185 1.63 8.92 -3.69
CA ASN A 185 3.00 8.45 -3.78
C ASN A 185 3.88 9.55 -4.39
N PRO A 186 5.23 9.48 -4.28
CA PRO A 186 6.10 10.39 -4.99
C PRO A 186 5.83 10.35 -6.49
N VAL A 187 5.66 11.53 -7.09
CA VAL A 187 5.42 11.73 -8.53
C VAL A 187 6.58 12.52 -9.12
N ARG A 188 7.23 11.94 -10.14
CA ARG A 188 8.30 12.57 -10.90
C ARG A 188 7.95 12.65 -12.38
N ILE A 189 8.18 13.80 -12.97
CA ILE A 189 8.04 14.05 -14.40
C ILE A 189 9.40 14.46 -14.93
N ALA A 190 9.96 13.68 -15.84
CA ALA A 190 11.26 13.93 -16.43
C ALA A 190 11.10 14.28 -17.91
N PHE A 191 11.70 15.39 -18.32
CA PHE A 191 11.64 15.85 -19.70
C PHE A 191 12.99 15.77 -20.40
N SER A 192 12.97 15.27 -21.63
CA SER A 192 14.01 15.46 -22.61
C SER A 192 13.80 16.77 -23.39
N PRO A 193 14.79 17.24 -24.16
CA PRO A 193 14.63 18.37 -25.06
C PRO A 193 13.56 18.16 -26.15
N ALA A 194 13.16 16.91 -26.42
CA ALA A 194 12.14 16.57 -27.41
C ALA A 194 10.70 16.66 -26.87
N ALA A 195 10.51 16.90 -25.57
CA ALA A 195 9.21 16.96 -24.93
C ALA A 195 8.29 18.03 -25.54
N GLN A 196 7.02 17.68 -25.72
CA GLN A 196 6.01 18.58 -26.29
C GLN A 196 5.70 19.76 -25.35
N ALA A 197 5.41 20.94 -25.90
CA ALA A 197 5.07 22.12 -25.11
C ALA A 197 3.79 21.94 -24.27
N SER A 198 2.78 21.25 -24.81
CA SER A 198 1.53 20.93 -24.10
C SER A 198 1.76 20.03 -22.89
N ALA A 199 2.66 19.05 -23.01
CA ALA A 199 3.07 18.19 -21.92
C ALA A 199 3.72 18.99 -20.78
N ARG A 200 4.63 19.90 -21.11
CA ARG A 200 5.28 20.79 -20.14
C ARG A 200 4.27 21.70 -19.43
N GLN A 201 3.31 22.23 -20.18
CA GLN A 201 2.23 23.04 -19.61
C GLN A 201 1.35 22.23 -18.66
N HIS A 202 1.00 20.99 -19.02
CA HIS A 202 0.22 20.12 -18.15
C HIS A 202 0.98 19.76 -16.88
N ALA A 203 2.25 19.35 -16.98
CA ALA A 203 3.10 19.10 -15.81
C ALA A 203 3.22 20.32 -14.89
N ALA A 204 3.36 21.53 -15.46
CA ALA A 204 3.35 22.77 -14.68
C ALA A 204 2.03 22.97 -13.92
N SER A 205 0.88 22.61 -14.51
CA SER A 205 -0.42 22.66 -13.83
C SER A 205 -0.54 21.64 -12.69
N LEU A 206 0.05 20.44 -12.86
CA LEU A 206 0.13 19.43 -11.80
C LEU A 206 0.99 19.94 -10.65
N LYS A 207 2.18 20.50 -10.93
CA LYS A 207 3.06 21.10 -9.92
C LYS A 207 2.43 22.29 -9.18
N ALA A 208 1.67 23.11 -9.89
CA ALA A 208 0.99 24.26 -9.30
C ALA A 208 -0.11 23.84 -8.31
N SER A 209 -0.81 22.74 -8.58
CA SER A 209 -1.81 22.18 -7.67
C SER A 209 -1.19 21.32 -6.56
N HIS A 210 -0.07 20.65 -6.85
CA HIS A 210 0.63 19.73 -5.94
C HIS A 210 2.12 20.07 -5.92
N PRO A 211 2.56 20.95 -5.00
CA PRO A 211 3.95 21.40 -4.91
C PRO A 211 4.99 20.30 -4.69
N ASP A 212 4.59 19.09 -4.29
CA ASP A 212 5.49 17.95 -4.07
C ASP A 212 5.82 17.18 -5.37
N VAL A 213 5.13 17.43 -6.47
CA VAL A 213 5.47 16.84 -7.80
C VAL A 213 6.88 17.29 -8.18
N VAL A 214 7.78 16.38 -8.55
CA VAL A 214 9.12 16.75 -8.98
C VAL A 214 9.18 16.81 -10.49
N ILE A 215 9.61 17.94 -11.06
CA ILE A 215 9.85 18.09 -12.49
C ILE A 215 11.35 18.22 -12.71
N GLY A 216 11.91 17.38 -13.57
CA GLY A 216 13.33 17.39 -13.95
C GLY A 216 13.51 17.56 -15.45
N GLU A 217 14.59 18.24 -15.83
CA GLU A 217 15.08 18.26 -17.20
C GLU A 217 16.33 17.39 -17.29
N GLY A 218 16.47 16.61 -18.35
CA GLY A 218 17.67 15.83 -18.58
C GLY A 218 18.28 16.06 -19.95
N GLU A 219 19.53 15.60 -20.08
CA GLU A 219 20.31 15.72 -21.30
C GLU A 219 20.18 14.45 -22.16
N GLY A 220 19.99 14.64 -23.46
CA GLY A 220 19.90 13.54 -24.44
C GLY A 220 18.48 13.23 -24.88
N GLY A 221 18.32 12.19 -25.70
CA GLY A 221 17.04 11.80 -26.27
C GLY A 221 16.13 11.04 -25.29
N PRO A 222 14.85 10.87 -25.64
CA PRO A 222 13.87 10.21 -24.78
C PRO A 222 14.27 8.81 -24.30
N ALA A 223 14.93 8.03 -25.16
CA ALA A 223 15.40 6.69 -24.80
C ALA A 223 16.43 6.68 -23.67
N ARG A 224 17.37 7.62 -23.70
CA ARG A 224 18.39 7.78 -22.64
C ARG A 224 17.74 8.19 -21.34
N MET A 225 16.75 9.08 -21.40
CA MET A 225 15.99 9.51 -20.24
C MET A 225 15.23 8.34 -19.60
N LEU A 226 14.57 7.51 -20.41
CA LEU A 226 13.81 6.38 -19.91
C LEU A 226 14.70 5.36 -19.19
N SER A 227 15.84 4.98 -19.76
CA SER A 227 16.81 4.07 -19.11
C SER A 227 17.43 4.69 -17.84
N ALA A 228 17.73 5.99 -17.87
CA ALA A 228 18.27 6.69 -16.69
C ALA A 228 17.26 6.72 -15.54
N GLU A 229 16.00 7.02 -15.81
CA GLU A 229 14.93 6.98 -14.82
C GLU A 229 14.66 5.56 -14.33
N ALA A 230 14.70 4.54 -15.20
CA ALA A 230 14.59 3.14 -14.78
C ALA A 230 15.69 2.75 -13.78
N SER A 231 16.95 3.11 -14.05
CA SER A 231 18.07 2.88 -13.14
C SER A 231 17.87 3.60 -11.80
N THR A 232 17.46 4.87 -11.84
CA THR A 232 17.29 5.67 -10.63
C THR A 232 16.08 5.22 -9.81
N LEU A 233 15.03 4.73 -10.46
CA LEU A 233 13.85 4.15 -9.83
C LEU A 233 14.18 2.87 -9.08
N VAL A 234 15.00 1.99 -9.68
CA VAL A 234 15.50 0.77 -9.01
C VAL A 234 16.39 1.11 -7.83
N ALA A 235 17.27 2.10 -7.94
CA ALA A 235 18.09 2.56 -6.82
C ALA A 235 17.24 3.04 -5.62
N ARG A 236 15.98 3.47 -5.85
CA ARG A 236 15.01 3.88 -4.82
C ARG A 236 14.03 2.77 -4.41
N LEU A 237 14.19 1.53 -4.87
CA LEU A 237 13.39 0.40 -4.37
C LEU A 237 13.72 0.06 -2.91
N ALA A 238 14.95 0.32 -2.48
CA ALA A 238 15.36 0.22 -1.09
C ALA A 238 15.06 1.55 -0.36
N PRO A 239 14.24 1.58 0.72
CA PRO A 239 14.19 2.74 1.58
C PRO A 239 15.56 2.92 2.22
N ALA A 240 16.10 4.12 2.13
CA ALA A 240 17.44 4.43 2.63
C ALA A 240 17.54 4.33 4.16
N ASP A 241 16.43 4.45 4.89
CA ASP A 241 16.44 4.68 6.34
C ASP A 241 15.23 4.06 7.08
N ALA A 242 15.06 2.73 7.06
CA ALA A 242 14.20 2.10 8.06
C ALA A 242 15.03 1.94 9.35
N ALA A 243 14.95 2.89 10.28
CA ALA A 243 15.70 2.87 11.54
C ALA A 243 15.53 1.55 12.36
N LEU A 244 14.45 0.81 12.08
CA LEU A 244 14.15 -0.49 12.69
C LEU A 244 14.17 -1.67 11.69
N ASP A 245 14.40 -1.43 10.40
CA ASP A 245 14.24 -2.44 9.32
C ASP A 245 12.85 -3.11 9.34
N LEU A 246 11.82 -2.31 9.62
CA LEU A 246 10.41 -2.72 9.69
C LEU A 246 9.56 -1.90 8.72
N PRO A 247 8.49 -2.47 8.14
CA PRO A 247 7.56 -1.76 7.25
C PRO A 247 6.62 -0.85 8.06
N LEU A 248 7.19 0.22 8.60
CA LEU A 248 6.46 1.21 9.40
C LEU A 248 5.92 2.33 8.51
N VAL A 249 4.74 2.85 8.87
CA VAL A 249 4.17 4.06 8.31
C VAL A 249 4.31 5.18 9.33
N GLU A 250 5.18 6.15 9.01
CA GLU A 250 5.49 7.29 9.87
C GLU A 250 4.84 8.57 9.31
N ASP A 251 3.78 9.06 9.95
CA ASP A 251 3.28 10.44 9.76
C ASP A 251 3.36 11.16 11.12
N ILE A 252 4.60 11.40 11.57
CA ILE A 252 4.89 11.83 12.94
C ILE A 252 4.62 13.33 13.09
N VAL A 253 3.71 13.66 14.00
CA VAL A 253 3.50 15.02 14.51
C VAL A 253 4.24 15.22 15.84
N ALA A 254 4.42 16.48 16.26
CA ALA A 254 4.87 16.75 17.62
C ALA A 254 3.77 16.30 18.62
N PRO A 255 4.11 15.55 19.68
CA PRO A 255 3.13 15.12 20.66
C PRO A 255 2.65 16.30 21.52
N ASP A 256 1.33 16.48 21.62
CA ASP A 256 0.70 17.36 22.62
C ASP A 256 0.27 16.58 23.87
N HIS A 257 0.27 15.25 23.78
CA HIS A 257 -0.01 14.32 24.86
C HIS A 257 1.23 13.46 25.16
N ASP A 258 1.37 13.00 26.41
CA ASP A 258 2.43 12.09 26.83
C ASP A 258 2.19 10.66 26.30
N THR A 259 1.87 10.50 25.02
CA THR A 259 1.40 9.25 24.42
C THR A 259 1.77 9.17 22.94
N VAL A 260 2.21 7.98 22.52
CA VAL A 260 2.30 7.57 21.11
C VAL A 260 1.35 6.39 20.87
N ALA A 261 0.68 6.38 19.72
CA ALA A 261 -0.10 5.23 19.28
C ALA A 261 0.72 4.36 18.32
N ILE A 262 0.68 3.05 18.51
CA ILE A 262 1.21 2.06 17.57
C ILE A 262 0.02 1.29 17.01
N PHE A 263 -0.16 1.33 15.70
CA PHE A 263 -1.35 0.81 15.04
C PHE A 263 -0.99 -0.31 14.06
N TYR A 264 -1.45 -1.53 14.32
CA TYR A 264 -1.42 -2.65 13.37
C TYR A 264 -2.67 -2.67 12.50
N SER A 265 -2.48 -2.58 11.18
CA SER A 265 -3.57 -2.59 10.21
C SER A 265 -4.25 -3.96 10.07
N GLY A 266 -5.30 -4.00 9.25
CA GLY A 266 -5.86 -5.25 8.72
C GLY A 266 -4.92 -5.95 7.75
N ASP A 267 -5.32 -7.14 7.30
CA ASP A 267 -4.54 -7.98 6.38
C ASP A 267 -4.40 -7.38 4.97
N GLY A 268 -5.25 -6.42 4.60
CA GLY A 268 -5.16 -5.66 3.36
C GLY A 268 -4.03 -4.61 3.30
N GLY A 269 -3.31 -4.38 4.41
CA GLY A 269 -2.30 -3.32 4.58
C GLY A 269 -2.86 -2.05 5.23
N TRP A 270 -2.10 -0.95 5.19
CA TRP A 270 -2.45 0.36 5.77
C TRP A 270 -3.47 1.11 4.88
N ARG A 271 -4.76 0.91 5.15
CA ARG A 271 -5.86 1.39 4.30
C ARG A 271 -6.55 2.61 4.89
N GLU A 272 -7.61 3.05 4.21
CA GLU A 272 -8.36 4.26 4.56
C GLU A 272 -8.78 4.30 6.03
N ILE A 273 -9.27 3.18 6.59
CA ILE A 273 -9.65 3.10 8.00
C ILE A 273 -8.49 3.43 8.94
N ASP A 274 -7.32 2.81 8.72
CA ASP A 274 -6.14 3.02 9.56
C ASP A 274 -5.65 4.46 9.45
N GLN A 275 -5.69 5.00 8.24
CA GLN A 275 -5.23 6.35 7.92
C GLN A 275 -6.13 7.44 8.45
N ARG A 276 -7.45 7.32 8.31
CA ARG A 276 -8.40 8.34 8.80
C ARG A 276 -8.43 8.36 10.32
N ILE A 277 -8.34 7.20 10.96
CA ILE A 277 -8.15 7.13 12.41
C ILE A 277 -6.83 7.80 12.80
N SER A 278 -5.72 7.42 12.15
CA SER A 278 -4.39 7.97 12.46
C SER A 278 -4.30 9.47 12.23
N ALA A 279 -4.85 9.98 11.12
CA ALA A 279 -4.90 11.40 10.81
C ALA A 279 -5.70 12.18 11.85
N ARG A 280 -6.81 11.61 12.33
CA ARG A 280 -7.62 12.22 13.40
C ARG A 280 -6.86 12.23 14.73
N LEU A 281 -6.14 11.17 15.08
CA LEU A 281 -5.27 11.12 16.27
C LEU A 281 -4.13 12.15 16.19
N ASN A 282 -3.42 12.18 15.05
CA ASN A 282 -2.35 13.14 14.76
C ASN A 282 -2.84 14.59 14.84
N ALA A 283 -4.01 14.88 14.26
CA ALA A 283 -4.62 16.21 14.32
C ALA A 283 -5.00 16.65 15.75
N ASN A 284 -5.08 15.71 16.69
CA ASN A 284 -5.33 15.96 18.11
C ASN A 284 -4.08 15.63 18.96
N GLY A 285 -2.88 15.73 18.37
CA GLY A 285 -1.63 15.72 19.12
C GLY A 285 -1.18 14.37 19.68
N VAL A 286 -1.73 13.26 19.18
CA VAL A 286 -1.25 11.89 19.46
C VAL A 286 -0.53 11.37 18.21
N PRO A 287 0.82 11.31 18.19
CA PRO A 287 1.55 10.75 17.07
C PRO A 287 1.22 9.27 16.87
N VAL A 288 1.02 8.87 15.62
CA VAL A 288 0.74 7.46 15.26
C VAL A 288 1.86 6.86 14.43
N ILE A 289 2.30 5.68 14.85
CA ILE A 289 3.23 4.81 14.12
C ILE A 289 2.44 3.62 13.59
N GLY A 290 2.24 3.57 12.28
CA GLY A 290 1.57 2.46 11.62
C GLY A 290 2.49 1.27 11.41
N VAL A 291 1.96 0.07 11.55
CA VAL A 291 2.55 -1.19 11.12
C VAL A 291 1.65 -1.74 10.02
N ASP A 292 2.15 -1.71 8.78
CA ASP A 292 1.48 -2.36 7.64
C ASP A 292 1.55 -3.88 7.83
N ALA A 293 0.46 -4.46 8.33
CA ALA A 293 0.39 -5.87 8.67
C ALA A 293 0.60 -6.76 7.44
N LEU A 294 0.16 -6.32 6.25
CA LEU A 294 0.42 -7.05 5.02
C LEU A 294 1.91 -7.18 4.74
N ARG A 295 2.66 -6.08 4.86
CA ARG A 295 4.11 -6.11 4.60
C ARG A 295 4.86 -6.81 5.71
N TYR A 296 4.44 -6.62 6.95
CA TYR A 296 5.08 -7.20 8.13
C TYR A 296 4.90 -8.73 8.18
N PHE A 297 3.70 -9.22 7.91
CA PHE A 297 3.35 -10.65 7.87
C PHE A 297 3.34 -11.23 6.45
N TRP A 298 4.09 -10.61 5.52
CA TRP A 298 4.27 -11.15 4.17
C TRP A 298 4.91 -12.54 4.18
N SER A 299 5.81 -12.76 5.15
CA SER A 299 6.29 -14.07 5.58
C SER A 299 5.71 -14.39 6.96
N GLU A 300 5.49 -15.68 7.26
CA GLU A 300 5.08 -16.13 8.59
C GLU A 300 6.00 -15.54 9.68
N LYS A 301 5.39 -15.06 10.76
CA LYS A 301 6.07 -14.56 11.97
C LYS A 301 5.57 -15.32 13.17
N THR A 302 6.43 -15.52 14.15
CA THR A 302 6.01 -16.05 15.45
C THR A 302 5.45 -14.92 16.35
N PRO A 303 4.56 -15.24 17.32
CA PRO A 303 4.14 -14.28 18.34
C PRO A 303 5.32 -13.65 19.11
N GLU A 304 6.37 -14.44 19.37
CA GLU A 304 7.58 -14.00 20.08
C GLU A 304 8.40 -13.01 19.26
N GLU A 305 8.61 -13.27 17.96
CA GLU A 305 9.26 -12.32 17.05
C GLU A 305 8.45 -11.02 16.95
N THR A 306 7.12 -11.13 16.84
CA THR A 306 6.22 -9.98 16.76
C THR A 306 6.29 -9.13 18.03
N ALA A 307 6.34 -9.75 19.22
CA ALA A 307 6.49 -9.05 20.49
C ALA A 307 7.86 -8.38 20.63
N ALA A 308 8.93 -9.02 20.16
CA ALA A 308 10.27 -8.44 20.17
C ALA A 308 10.35 -7.19 19.26
N ASP A 309 9.75 -7.24 18.07
CA ASP A 309 9.68 -6.09 17.18
C ASP A 309 8.79 -4.97 17.75
N LEU A 310 7.63 -5.31 18.34
CA LEU A 310 6.79 -4.32 19.03
C LEU A 310 7.55 -3.63 20.17
N ALA A 311 8.31 -4.38 20.98
CA ALA A 311 9.15 -3.81 22.04
C ALA A 311 10.20 -2.82 21.46
N ARG A 312 10.82 -3.17 20.33
CA ARG A 312 11.75 -2.27 19.62
C ARG A 312 11.07 -0.99 19.13
N ILE A 313 9.86 -1.08 18.58
CA ILE A 313 9.05 0.08 18.15
C ILE A 313 8.71 0.95 19.36
N ILE A 314 8.18 0.36 20.44
CA ILE A 314 7.84 1.06 21.69
C ILE A 314 9.06 1.84 22.23
N ALA A 315 10.19 1.16 22.40
CA ALA A 315 11.40 1.76 22.95
C ALA A 315 11.92 2.90 22.05
N HIS A 316 11.96 2.69 20.74
CA HIS A 316 12.42 3.69 19.78
C HIS A 316 11.56 4.96 19.83
N TYR A 317 10.24 4.81 19.75
CA TYR A 317 9.35 5.96 19.59
C TYR A 317 9.06 6.71 20.88
N ARG A 318 9.01 6.02 22.02
CA ARG A 318 8.96 6.71 23.32
C ARG A 318 10.18 7.60 23.52
N ASN A 319 11.37 7.10 23.18
CA ASN A 319 12.60 7.88 23.27
C ASN A 319 12.67 9.01 22.23
N ARG A 320 12.32 8.73 20.97
CA ARG A 320 12.35 9.72 19.86
C ARG A 320 11.37 10.87 20.09
N LEU A 321 10.20 10.59 20.65
CA LEU A 321 9.13 11.58 20.84
C LEU A 321 9.09 12.18 22.25
N GLY A 322 9.87 11.64 23.19
CA GLY A 322 9.89 12.10 24.58
C GLY A 322 8.59 11.80 25.33
N VAL A 323 7.90 10.72 24.97
CA VAL A 323 6.62 10.31 25.59
C VAL A 323 6.78 9.03 26.41
N SER A 324 5.99 8.89 27.46
CA SER A 324 6.07 7.79 28.40
C SER A 324 5.03 6.69 28.18
N ARG A 325 3.87 7.01 27.58
CA ARG A 325 2.76 6.07 27.40
C ARG A 325 2.60 5.61 25.95
N VAL A 326 2.03 4.41 25.81
CA VAL A 326 1.71 3.78 24.53
C VAL A 326 0.22 3.44 24.49
N VAL A 327 -0.38 3.64 23.33
CA VAL A 327 -1.67 3.04 22.96
C VAL A 327 -1.43 2.04 21.84
N LEU A 328 -1.92 0.81 21.99
CA LEU A 328 -1.90 -0.19 20.93
C LEU A 328 -3.27 -0.21 20.26
N ILE A 329 -3.28 -0.06 18.93
CA ILE A 329 -4.49 -0.12 18.11
C ILE A 329 -4.31 -1.27 17.13
N GLY A 330 -5.32 -2.13 17.00
CA GLY A 330 -5.34 -3.18 16.00
C GLY A 330 -6.66 -3.15 15.24
N TYR A 331 -6.60 -3.28 13.91
CA TYR A 331 -7.79 -3.47 13.07
C TYR A 331 -7.79 -4.87 12.47
N SER A 332 -8.91 -5.58 12.58
CA SER A 332 -9.13 -6.91 11.98
C SER A 332 -7.97 -7.86 12.31
N PHE A 333 -7.14 -8.24 11.33
CA PHE A 333 -5.91 -9.00 11.54
C PHE A 333 -5.04 -8.44 12.68
N GLY A 334 -4.77 -7.13 12.70
CA GLY A 334 -4.03 -6.46 13.77
C GLY A 334 -4.71 -6.61 15.13
N ALA A 335 -6.05 -6.55 15.19
CA ALA A 335 -6.80 -6.75 16.43
C ALA A 335 -6.67 -8.20 16.95
N ASN A 336 -6.62 -9.17 16.04
CA ASN A 336 -6.52 -10.58 16.39
C ASN A 336 -5.16 -10.96 17.02
N ILE A 337 -4.06 -10.36 16.54
CA ILE A 337 -2.72 -10.70 17.00
C ILE A 337 -2.32 -10.00 18.30
N LEU A 338 -2.78 -8.76 18.51
CA LEU A 338 -2.26 -7.88 19.57
C LEU A 338 -2.49 -8.42 20.99
N PRO A 339 -3.62 -9.07 21.35
CA PRO A 339 -3.80 -9.65 22.68
C PRO A 339 -2.69 -10.63 23.07
N ARG A 340 -2.31 -11.52 22.14
CA ARG A 340 -1.22 -12.48 22.37
C ARG A 340 0.13 -11.79 22.43
N VAL A 341 0.39 -10.87 21.50
CA VAL A 341 1.66 -10.12 21.42
C VAL A 341 1.88 -9.27 22.67
N TYR A 342 0.85 -8.60 23.17
CA TYR A 342 0.88 -7.82 24.40
C TYR A 342 1.29 -8.67 25.61
N GLY A 343 0.74 -9.89 25.73
CA GLY A 343 1.09 -10.82 26.80
C GLY A 343 2.56 -11.26 26.80
N LEU A 344 3.23 -11.19 25.64
CA LEU A 344 4.64 -11.56 25.46
C LEU A 344 5.61 -10.38 25.58
N LEU A 345 5.11 -9.14 25.72
CA LEU A 345 5.98 -7.97 25.88
C LEU A 345 6.81 -8.05 27.17
N PRO A 346 8.07 -7.57 27.14
CA PRO A 346 8.82 -7.30 28.35
C PRO A 346 8.04 -6.39 29.29
N GLU A 347 8.15 -6.64 30.61
CA GLU A 347 7.38 -5.90 31.61
C GLU A 347 7.47 -4.37 31.50
N PRO A 348 8.65 -3.74 31.26
CA PRO A 348 8.72 -2.29 31.11
C PRO A 348 7.91 -1.74 29.93
N ASP A 349 7.87 -2.48 28.82
CA ASP A 349 7.14 -2.09 27.62
C ASP A 349 5.64 -2.33 27.82
N ARG A 350 5.26 -3.49 28.38
CA ARG A 350 3.88 -3.81 28.73
C ARG A 350 3.27 -2.81 29.71
N ASN A 351 4.04 -2.34 30.69
CA ASN A 351 3.60 -1.35 31.67
C ASN A 351 3.43 0.06 31.05
N SER A 352 4.09 0.34 29.93
CA SER A 352 3.89 1.61 29.21
C SER A 352 2.59 1.64 28.39
N VAL A 353 2.00 0.48 28.12
CA VAL A 353 0.73 0.37 27.38
C VAL A 353 -0.44 0.70 28.30
N THR A 354 -1.16 1.76 27.93
CA THR A 354 -2.28 2.32 28.69
C THR A 354 -3.65 2.01 28.07
N LEU A 355 -3.67 1.64 26.80
CA LEU A 355 -4.87 1.22 26.08
C LEU A 355 -4.52 0.18 25.03
N LEU A 356 -5.38 -0.82 24.91
CA LEU A 356 -5.45 -1.79 23.82
C LEU A 356 -6.83 -1.63 23.15
N SER A 357 -6.84 -0.93 22.00
CA SER A 357 -8.04 -0.67 21.19
C SER A 357 -8.13 -1.66 20.04
N LEU A 358 -9.10 -2.56 20.12
CA LEU A 358 -9.28 -3.68 19.19
C LEU A 358 -10.49 -3.39 18.30
N LEU A 359 -10.25 -3.21 17.00
CA LEU A 359 -11.27 -2.84 16.02
C LEU A 359 -11.60 -4.07 15.17
N ALA A 360 -12.86 -4.48 15.12
CA ALA A 360 -13.33 -5.67 14.40
C ALA A 360 -12.58 -6.96 14.82
N LEU A 361 -12.46 -7.16 16.14
CA LEU A 361 -11.83 -8.36 16.72
C LEU A 361 -12.60 -9.62 16.31
N SER A 362 -11.88 -10.67 15.91
CA SER A 362 -12.45 -12.00 15.61
C SER A 362 -12.03 -13.05 16.64
N HIS A 363 -12.56 -14.27 16.49
CA HIS A 363 -12.21 -15.42 17.33
C HIS A 363 -10.94 -16.17 16.90
N GLN A 364 -10.18 -15.67 15.91
CA GLN A 364 -9.02 -16.39 15.36
C GLN A 364 -7.78 -15.49 15.28
N ALA A 365 -6.67 -15.97 15.84
CA ALA A 365 -5.35 -15.37 15.65
C ALA A 365 -4.50 -16.19 14.67
N ASP A 366 -4.25 -15.61 13.50
CA ASP A 366 -3.30 -16.10 12.51
C ASP A 366 -2.15 -15.09 12.38
N PHE A 367 -0.90 -15.58 12.34
CA PHE A 367 0.31 -14.75 12.25
C PHE A 367 0.96 -14.87 10.85
N GLU A 368 0.11 -15.14 9.85
CA GLU A 368 0.46 -15.22 8.44
C GLU A 368 -0.76 -14.81 7.60
N ILE A 369 -0.53 -14.02 6.55
CA ILE A 369 -1.59 -13.61 5.63
C ILE A 369 -1.58 -14.52 4.39
N ALA A 370 -2.32 -15.64 4.48
CA ALA A 370 -2.56 -16.53 3.35
C ALA A 370 -3.59 -15.91 2.38
N VAL A 371 -3.37 -16.01 1.06
CA VAL A 371 -4.31 -15.39 0.08
C VAL A 371 -5.71 -16.00 0.09
N SER A 372 -5.89 -17.22 0.58
CA SER A 372 -7.22 -17.78 0.79
C SER A 372 -8.03 -16.98 1.80
N GLY A 373 -7.38 -16.32 2.77
CA GLY A 373 -8.05 -15.45 3.73
C GLY A 373 -8.72 -14.23 3.10
N TRP A 374 -8.14 -13.74 2.01
CA TRP A 374 -8.62 -12.56 1.27
C TRP A 374 -9.89 -12.84 0.46
N LEU A 375 -10.21 -14.12 0.24
CA LEU A 375 -11.47 -14.59 -0.35
C LEU A 375 -12.55 -14.84 0.72
N GLY A 376 -12.36 -14.35 1.94
CA GLY A 376 -13.32 -14.52 3.05
C GLY A 376 -13.18 -15.87 3.77
N ALA A 377 -12.05 -16.56 3.67
CA ALA A 377 -11.80 -17.75 4.46
C ALA A 377 -11.17 -17.40 5.81
N ALA A 378 -11.79 -17.85 6.90
CA ALA A 378 -11.15 -17.92 8.21
C ALA A 378 -9.74 -18.56 8.10
N GLY A 379 -8.74 -17.97 8.75
CA GLY A 379 -7.43 -18.60 8.85
C GLY A 379 -7.47 -19.84 9.75
N GLN A 380 -6.33 -20.48 9.97
CA GLN A 380 -6.32 -21.75 10.70
C GLN A 380 -6.44 -21.57 12.23
N GLY A 381 -6.38 -20.32 12.74
CA GLY A 381 -6.47 -20.01 14.16
C GLY A 381 -5.36 -20.68 14.97
N ARG A 382 -4.16 -20.85 14.39
CA ARG A 382 -3.08 -21.67 14.96
C ARG A 382 -2.60 -21.17 16.33
N HIS A 383 -2.88 -19.91 16.65
CA HIS A 383 -2.48 -19.27 17.90
C HIS A 383 -3.65 -19.00 18.87
N GLY A 384 -4.78 -19.67 18.67
CA GLY A 384 -5.92 -19.68 19.58
C GLY A 384 -6.86 -18.47 19.43
N ASN A 385 -7.77 -18.32 20.39
CA ASN A 385 -8.80 -17.29 20.40
C ASN A 385 -8.27 -16.00 21.07
N PRO A 386 -8.29 -14.84 20.39
CA PRO A 386 -7.87 -13.55 20.96
C PRO A 386 -8.56 -13.20 22.29
N VAL A 387 -9.81 -13.64 22.49
CA VAL A 387 -10.57 -13.42 23.73
C VAL A 387 -9.88 -14.06 24.94
N ASP A 388 -9.34 -15.27 24.78
CA ASP A 388 -8.67 -16.00 25.85
C ASP A 388 -7.38 -15.27 26.27
N HIS A 389 -6.65 -14.73 25.30
CA HIS A 389 -5.43 -13.95 25.57
C HIS A 389 -5.72 -12.65 26.33
N LEU A 390 -6.95 -12.11 26.22
CA LEU A 390 -7.36 -10.91 26.96
C LEU A 390 -7.65 -11.16 28.44
N GLU A 391 -7.85 -12.40 28.89
CA GLU A 391 -8.18 -12.71 30.30
C GLU A 391 -7.15 -12.16 31.29
N THR A 392 -5.88 -12.10 30.87
CA THR A 392 -4.76 -11.61 31.69
C THR A 392 -4.52 -10.10 31.57
N VAL A 393 -5.24 -9.43 30.68
CA VAL A 393 -5.11 -7.98 30.45
C VAL A 393 -6.03 -7.24 31.39
N GLU A 394 -5.51 -6.19 32.05
CA GLU A 394 -6.28 -5.29 32.90
C GLU A 394 -7.50 -4.75 32.16
N THR A 395 -8.70 -4.98 32.70
CA THR A 395 -9.95 -4.72 32.01
C THR A 395 -10.12 -3.24 31.62
N ALA A 396 -9.64 -2.32 32.47
CA ALA A 396 -9.62 -0.89 32.22
C ALA A 396 -8.66 -0.43 31.10
N LYS A 397 -7.87 -1.33 30.50
CA LYS A 397 -7.06 -1.02 29.31
C LYS A 397 -7.74 -1.43 28.00
N ILE A 398 -8.87 -2.14 28.06
CA ILE A 398 -9.45 -2.75 26.86
C ILE A 398 -10.58 -1.88 26.32
N GLN A 399 -10.51 -1.59 25.02
CA GLN A 399 -11.59 -1.04 24.22
C GLN A 399 -11.81 -1.94 23.01
N CYS A 400 -13.05 -2.38 22.75
CA CYS A 400 -13.39 -3.24 21.62
C CYS A 400 -14.49 -2.58 20.78
N VAL A 401 -14.20 -2.35 19.50
CA VAL A 401 -15.09 -1.71 18.54
C VAL A 401 -15.54 -2.75 17.53
N TYR A 402 -16.84 -2.81 17.24
CA TYR A 402 -17.41 -3.77 16.29
C TYR A 402 -18.63 -3.22 15.56
N GLY A 403 -18.87 -3.70 14.35
CA GLY A 403 -20.06 -3.44 13.56
C GLY A 403 -21.23 -4.34 13.99
N LEU A 404 -22.44 -3.80 14.03
CA LEU A 404 -23.66 -4.52 14.38
C LEU A 404 -24.06 -5.58 13.34
N GLU A 405 -23.56 -5.46 12.11
CA GLU A 405 -23.79 -6.43 11.02
C GLU A 405 -22.65 -7.46 10.89
N GLU A 406 -21.62 -7.39 11.75
CA GLU A 406 -20.56 -8.39 11.81
C GLU A 406 -21.02 -9.65 12.54
N GLN A 407 -20.99 -10.79 11.86
CA GLN A 407 -21.44 -12.06 12.44
C GLN A 407 -20.34 -12.78 13.23
N ASP A 408 -19.07 -12.57 12.88
CA ASP A 408 -17.93 -13.30 13.43
C ASP A 408 -17.09 -12.46 14.40
N THR A 409 -17.63 -11.33 14.87
CA THR A 409 -16.94 -10.47 15.84
C THR A 409 -16.92 -11.10 17.23
N ALA A 410 -15.76 -11.02 17.88
CA ALA A 410 -15.52 -11.51 19.23
C ALA A 410 -15.77 -10.46 20.33
N CYS A 411 -15.99 -9.19 19.98
CA CYS A 411 -16.22 -8.13 20.98
C CYS A 411 -17.41 -8.43 21.93
N PRO A 412 -18.56 -8.96 21.47
CA PRO A 412 -19.67 -9.32 22.36
C PRO A 412 -19.32 -10.35 23.44
N ALA A 413 -18.32 -11.23 23.20
CA ALA A 413 -17.87 -12.19 24.20
C ALA A 413 -17.23 -11.51 25.44
N LEU A 414 -16.89 -10.23 25.34
CA LEU A 414 -16.31 -9.42 26.41
C LEU A 414 -17.35 -8.65 27.25
N GLU A 415 -18.66 -8.80 26.97
CA GLU A 415 -19.73 -8.03 27.64
C GLU A 415 -19.70 -8.18 29.16
N GLY A 416 -19.42 -9.39 29.67
CA GLY A 416 -19.32 -9.64 31.12
C GLY A 416 -18.23 -8.80 31.83
N ARG A 417 -17.25 -8.28 31.09
CA ARG A 417 -16.12 -7.51 31.60
C ARG A 417 -16.35 -6.00 31.54
N VAL A 418 -17.45 -5.52 30.96
CA VAL A 418 -17.77 -4.08 30.87
C VAL A 418 -17.90 -3.46 32.26
N THR A 419 -18.48 -4.20 33.22
CA THR A 419 -18.62 -3.73 34.61
C THR A 419 -17.29 -3.51 35.33
N ASP A 420 -16.21 -4.11 34.84
CA ASP A 420 -14.85 -3.99 35.38
C ASP A 420 -13.99 -2.95 34.63
N GLY A 421 -14.62 -2.14 33.74
CA GLY A 421 -13.98 -1.00 33.08
C GLY A 421 -13.59 -1.18 31.60
N LEU A 422 -13.95 -2.32 30.99
CA LEU A 422 -13.80 -2.52 29.55
C LEU A 422 -14.84 -1.69 28.80
N GLU A 423 -14.46 -1.12 27.65
CA GLU A 423 -15.39 -0.37 26.81
C GLU A 423 -15.74 -1.15 25.54
N LEU A 424 -17.03 -1.43 25.35
CA LEU A 424 -17.58 -1.95 24.11
C LEU A 424 -18.21 -0.81 23.30
N ILE A 425 -17.87 -0.73 22.02
CA ILE A 425 -18.35 0.32 21.11
C ILE A 425 -18.98 -0.35 19.88
N ALA A 426 -20.29 -0.54 19.94
CA ALA A 426 -21.06 -0.98 18.79
C ALA A 426 -21.21 0.15 17.75
N ARG A 427 -21.05 -0.19 16.48
CA ARG A 427 -21.16 0.72 15.34
C ARG A 427 -22.20 0.21 14.34
N PRO A 428 -22.96 1.09 13.69
CA PRO A 428 -23.70 0.75 12.48
C PRO A 428 -22.78 0.12 11.41
N GLY A 429 -23.36 -0.72 10.54
CA GLY A 429 -22.64 -1.40 9.47
C GLY A 429 -21.90 -2.67 9.91
N GLY A 430 -21.09 -3.18 8.99
CA GLY A 430 -20.26 -4.38 9.19
C GLY A 430 -18.80 -4.04 9.54
N HIS A 431 -17.88 -4.79 8.93
CA HIS A 431 -16.42 -4.79 9.22
C HIS A 431 -15.70 -3.43 9.04
N HIS A 432 -16.36 -2.46 8.41
CA HIS A 432 -15.86 -1.12 8.15
C HIS A 432 -16.64 -0.02 8.90
N PHE A 433 -17.55 -0.36 9.82
CA PHE A 433 -18.21 0.57 10.73
C PHE A 433 -18.95 1.76 10.05
N ASP A 434 -19.56 1.52 8.87
CA ASP A 434 -20.18 2.53 8.00
C ASP A 434 -19.25 3.72 7.69
N GLU A 435 -17.95 3.47 7.58
CA GLU A 435 -16.91 4.44 7.22
C GLU A 435 -16.80 5.65 8.18
N ASN A 436 -17.36 5.52 9.38
CA ASN A 436 -17.35 6.56 10.42
C ASN A 436 -16.14 6.39 11.35
N TYR A 437 -14.96 6.50 10.75
CA TYR A 437 -13.66 6.28 11.38
C TYR A 437 -13.29 7.38 12.37
N GLU A 438 -13.75 8.60 12.14
CA GLU A 438 -13.49 9.75 13.02
C GLU A 438 -14.13 9.54 14.38
N LEU A 439 -15.31 8.93 14.45
CA LEU A 439 -15.93 8.61 15.74
C LEU A 439 -15.12 7.55 16.50
N VAL A 440 -14.60 6.53 15.81
CA VAL A 440 -13.72 5.52 16.42
C VAL A 440 -12.46 6.20 16.98
N ALA A 441 -11.83 7.09 16.20
CA ALA A 441 -10.68 7.85 16.67
C ALA A 441 -11.00 8.76 17.87
N ASP A 442 -12.15 9.44 17.86
CA ASP A 442 -12.59 10.28 18.98
C ASP A 442 -12.82 9.47 20.27
N ARG A 443 -13.26 8.21 20.15
CA ARG A 443 -13.39 7.27 21.29
C ARG A 443 -12.05 6.82 21.83
N ILE A 444 -11.06 6.60 20.96
CA ILE A 444 -9.68 6.30 21.36
C ILE A 444 -9.09 7.52 22.08
N LEU A 445 -9.24 8.73 21.52
CA LEU A 445 -8.78 9.99 22.14
C LEU A 445 -9.38 10.20 23.53
N GLY A 446 -10.68 9.90 23.70
CA GLY A 446 -11.33 9.98 25.01
C GLY A 446 -10.60 9.16 26.08
N ARG A 447 -10.05 7.99 25.72
CA ARG A 447 -9.26 7.14 26.62
C ARG A 447 -7.83 7.64 26.81
N VAL A 448 -7.23 8.21 25.76
CA VAL A 448 -5.91 8.86 25.87
C VAL A 448 -5.96 10.01 26.87
N MET A 449 -7.02 10.84 26.83
CA MET A 449 -7.15 12.05 27.64
C MET A 449 -7.63 11.81 29.08
N ALA A 450 -8.24 10.65 29.35
CA ALA A 450 -8.74 10.30 30.69
C ALA A 450 -7.62 9.91 31.68
N HIS A 451 -6.38 9.80 31.20
CA HIS A 451 -5.21 9.38 31.94
C HIS A 451 -4.00 10.23 31.54
#